data_AF-A0AA35SL93-F1
#
_entry.id   AF-A0AA35SL93-F1
#
_cell.length_a   1.000
_cell.length_b   1.000
_cell.length_c   1.000
_cell.angle_alpha   90.00
_cell.angle_beta   90.00
_cell.angle_gamma   90.00
#
_symmetry.space_group_name_H-M   'P 1'
#
loop_
_entity.id
_entity.type
_entity.pdbx_description
1 polymer ?
#
loop_
_entity_poly.entity_id
_entity_poly.type
_entity_poly.pdbx_seq_one_letter_code
_entity_poly.pdbx_strand_id
1 'polypeptide(L)'
;SGATLNGDTQCIQIEITEDDIYEEDEVFIFQISSVMPSSAAVIGSPMQVTKTIQDNGDAEVEFVMTEYSINEEAGSIGICVNSGVTQGFETDLVVGFMATDGKATVLDDTEFSSVLFSLTFPDTS
;
A
#
# COMPACT_ATOMS: atom_id res chain seq x y z
N SER A 1 6.40 12.51 44.31
CA SER A 1 6.02 11.22 44.89
C SER A 1 4.50 11.17 45.01
N GLY A 2 3.81 10.83 43.92
CA GLY A 2 2.39 10.47 43.98
C GLY A 2 2.33 8.95 44.01
N ALA A 3 1.79 8.36 45.07
CA ALA A 3 1.56 6.93 45.11
C ALA A 3 0.46 6.60 44.08
N THR A 4 0.79 5.75 43.11
CA THR A 4 -0.16 5.18 42.16
C THR A 4 -1.02 4.15 42.88
N LEU A 5 -2.34 4.22 42.76
CA LEU A 5 -3.32 3.34 43.40
C LEU A 5 -3.73 2.18 42.49
N ASN A 6 -4.42 1.19 43.06
CA ASN A 6 -5.02 0.11 42.29
C ASN A 6 -6.03 0.68 41.28
N GLY A 7 -5.82 0.40 40.00
CA GLY A 7 -6.67 0.89 38.90
C GLY A 7 -6.09 2.08 38.11
N ASP A 8 -4.95 2.63 38.53
CA ASP A 8 -4.28 3.69 37.77
C ASP A 8 -3.69 3.16 36.46
N THR A 9 -3.82 3.96 35.40
CA THR A 9 -3.25 3.66 34.07
C THR A 9 -2.12 4.62 33.77
N GLN A 10 -0.99 4.09 33.31
CA GLN A 10 0.12 4.86 32.76
C GLN A 10 0.35 4.47 31.31
N CYS A 11 0.57 5.47 30.46
CA CYS A 11 0.77 5.29 29.03
C CYS A 11 2.17 5.75 28.64
N ILE A 12 2.77 5.07 27.66
CA ILE A 12 3.91 5.57 26.90
C ILE A 12 3.40 6.27 25.63
N GLN A 13 4.18 7.19 25.10
CA GLN A 13 3.95 7.78 23.78
C GLN A 13 5.08 7.36 22.87
N ILE A 14 4.74 7.00 21.64
CA ILE A 14 5.68 6.65 20.57
C ILE A 14 5.37 7.63 19.44
N GLU A 15 6.41 8.28 18.94
CA GLU A 15 6.31 9.15 17.78
C GLU A 15 6.31 8.29 16.51
N ILE A 16 5.38 8.56 15.62
CA ILE A 16 5.31 7.98 14.28
C ILE A 16 5.79 9.07 13.31
N THR A 17 6.63 8.70 12.34
CA THR A 17 7.11 9.64 11.32
C THR A 17 6.11 9.61 10.17
N GLU A 18 5.76 10.79 9.68
CA GLU A 18 4.91 10.98 8.51
C GLU A 18 5.82 11.41 7.36
N ASP A 19 5.61 10.83 6.18
CA ASP A 19 6.24 11.27 4.94
C ASP A 19 5.27 11.27 3.76
N ASP A 20 5.80 11.60 2.57
CA ASP A 20 5.03 11.70 1.34
C ASP A 20 5.27 10.44 0.47
N ILE A 21 5.26 9.23 1.03
CA ILE A 21 5.40 7.95 0.32
C ILE A 21 4.23 7.02 0.71
N TYR A 22 3.62 6.36 -0.27
CA TYR A 22 2.64 5.30 0.00
C TYR A 22 3.34 4.01 0.48
N GLU A 23 2.89 3.52 1.63
CA GLU A 23 3.39 2.33 2.31
C GLU A 23 2.23 1.34 2.61
N GLU A 24 2.52 0.04 2.70
CA GLU A 24 1.53 -0.91 3.22
C GLU A 24 1.38 -0.78 4.75
N ASP A 25 0.31 -1.34 5.31
CA ASP A 25 0.10 -1.40 6.76
C ASP A 25 1.31 -2.04 7.48
N GLU A 26 2.06 -1.22 8.22
CA GLU A 26 3.21 -1.70 9.00
C GLU A 26 2.79 -2.17 10.39
N VAL A 27 3.41 -3.25 10.88
CA VAL A 27 3.06 -3.85 12.17
C VAL A 27 4.23 -3.86 13.12
N PHE A 28 4.04 -3.31 14.32
CA PHE A 28 4.98 -3.47 15.42
C PHE A 28 4.33 -4.10 16.65
N ILE A 29 5.16 -4.79 17.42
CA ILE A 29 4.74 -5.58 18.57
C ILE A 29 5.43 -5.03 19.82
N PHE A 30 4.65 -4.60 20.80
CA PHE A 30 5.15 -4.24 22.12
C PHE A 30 4.96 -5.38 23.10
N GLN A 31 6.01 -5.65 23.87
CA GLN A 31 5.99 -6.66 24.92
C GLN A 31 6.55 -6.07 26.22
N ILE A 32 5.87 -6.35 27.33
CA ILE A 32 6.42 -6.10 28.66
C ILE A 32 7.51 -7.16 28.89
N SER A 33 8.78 -6.72 28.93
CA SER A 33 9.93 -7.62 29.04
C SER A 33 10.39 -7.86 30.48
N SER A 34 10.15 -6.91 31.39
CA SER A 34 10.52 -7.03 32.79
C SER A 34 9.66 -6.14 33.67
N VAL A 35 9.54 -6.53 34.95
CA VAL A 35 8.95 -5.71 36.01
C VAL A 35 9.86 -5.75 37.22
N MET A 36 10.04 -4.60 37.87
CA MET A 36 10.86 -4.47 39.06
C MET A 36 10.15 -3.60 40.12
N PRO A 37 10.29 -3.93 41.41
CA PRO A 37 10.98 -5.11 41.94
C PRO A 37 10.16 -6.40 41.74
N SER A 38 10.80 -7.46 41.25
CA SER A 38 10.15 -8.75 40.94
C SER A 38 9.56 -9.47 42.15
N SER A 39 9.92 -9.06 43.38
CA SER A 39 9.33 -9.56 44.62
C SER A 39 7.92 -9.02 44.89
N ALA A 40 7.50 -7.95 44.21
CA ALA A 40 6.24 -7.26 44.46
C ALA A 40 5.32 -7.18 43.24
N ALA A 41 5.80 -7.55 42.05
CA ALA A 41 5.05 -7.46 40.80
C ALA A 41 5.34 -8.64 39.88
N VAL A 42 4.32 -9.07 39.15
CA VAL A 42 4.40 -10.07 38.09
C VAL A 42 3.76 -9.51 36.82
N ILE A 43 4.26 -9.90 35.65
CA ILE A 43 3.66 -9.53 34.37
C ILE A 43 2.35 -10.29 34.20
N GLY A 44 1.25 -9.55 34.03
CA GLY A 44 -0.08 -10.09 33.79
C GLY A 44 -0.39 -10.36 32.32
N SER A 45 -1.66 -10.64 32.00
CA SER A 45 -2.14 -10.82 30.63
C SER A 45 -3.18 -9.75 30.26
N PRO A 46 -3.13 -9.16 29.06
CA PRO A 46 -2.13 -9.38 28.02
C PRO A 46 -0.78 -8.70 28.33
N MET A 47 0.34 -9.39 28.07
CA MET A 47 1.70 -8.81 28.18
C MET A 47 2.24 -8.25 26.87
N GLN A 48 1.50 -8.50 25.78
CA GLN A 48 1.87 -8.14 24.42
C GLN A 48 0.70 -7.40 23.78
N VAL A 49 1.03 -6.40 22.98
CA VAL A 49 0.08 -5.71 22.12
C VAL A 49 0.68 -5.55 20.73
N THR A 50 -0.14 -5.85 19.73
CA THR A 50 0.16 -5.57 18.33
C THR A 50 -0.47 -4.23 17.97
N LYS A 51 0.26 -3.41 17.23
CA LYS A 51 -0.22 -2.16 16.66
C LYS A 51 0.12 -2.12 15.19
N THR A 52 -0.76 -1.47 14.45
CA THR A 52 -0.62 -1.25 13.02
C THR A 52 -0.48 0.25 12.80
N ILE A 53 0.48 0.65 11.99
CA ILE A 53 0.57 1.98 11.38
C ILE A 53 -0.13 1.83 10.04
N GLN A 54 -1.11 2.68 9.79
CA GLN A 54 -1.82 2.72 8.52
C GLN A 54 -1.34 3.96 7.80
N ASP A 55 -0.87 3.78 6.57
CA ASP A 55 -0.56 4.91 5.71
C ASP A 55 -1.84 5.72 5.41
N ASN A 56 -1.67 7.02 5.23
CA ASN A 56 -2.77 7.92 4.87
C ASN A 56 -2.73 8.32 3.38
N GLY A 57 -1.71 7.89 2.65
CA GLY A 57 -1.60 8.05 1.21
C GLY A 57 -2.61 7.18 0.48
N ASP A 58 -3.30 7.77 -0.50
CA ASP A 58 -4.14 7.03 -1.45
C ASP A 58 -3.39 6.96 -2.80
N ALA A 59 -3.21 5.74 -3.31
CA ALA A 59 -2.72 5.52 -4.66
C ALA A 59 -3.86 5.24 -5.64
N GLU A 60 -4.19 6.21 -6.51
CA GLU A 60 -5.15 5.99 -7.60
C GLU A 60 -4.41 5.63 -8.89
N VAL A 61 -4.97 4.74 -9.71
CA VAL A 61 -4.47 4.47 -11.07
C VAL A 61 -5.63 4.57 -12.03
N GLU A 62 -5.51 5.46 -13.02
CA GLU A 62 -6.57 5.73 -13.98
C GLU A 62 -6.04 5.80 -15.42
N PHE A 63 -6.89 5.49 -16.40
CA PHE A 63 -6.56 5.74 -17.80
C PHE A 63 -6.55 7.24 -18.07
N VAL A 64 -5.58 7.70 -18.87
CA VAL A 64 -5.50 9.12 -19.28
C VAL A 64 -6.72 9.53 -20.11
N MET A 65 -7.29 8.59 -20.87
CA MET A 65 -8.48 8.81 -21.70
C MET A 65 -9.46 7.65 -21.53
N THR A 66 -10.75 7.94 -21.67
CA THR A 66 -11.82 6.92 -21.63
C THR A 66 -12.03 6.23 -22.97
N GLU A 67 -11.58 6.86 -24.06
CA GLU A 67 -11.74 6.35 -25.42
C GLU A 67 -10.49 6.62 -26.25
N TYR A 68 -10.15 5.65 -27.09
CA TYR A 68 -9.04 5.74 -28.03
C TYR A 68 -9.52 5.31 -29.42
N SER A 69 -9.06 6.00 -30.46
CA SER A 69 -9.31 5.61 -31.85
C SER A 69 -8.04 5.78 -32.66
N ILE A 70 -7.80 4.86 -33.59
CA ILE A 70 -6.62 4.85 -34.44
C ILE A 70 -6.98 4.33 -35.82
N ASN A 71 -6.26 4.77 -36.83
CA ASN A 71 -6.30 4.15 -38.16
C ASN A 71 -5.39 2.92 -38.14
N GLU A 72 -5.87 1.79 -38.68
CA GLU A 72 -5.10 0.54 -38.76
C GLU A 72 -3.74 0.71 -39.45
N GLU A 73 -3.61 1.66 -40.39
CA GLU A 73 -2.35 2.00 -41.06
C GLU A 73 -1.25 2.50 -40.09
N ALA A 74 -1.61 2.96 -38.90
CA ALA A 74 -0.65 3.38 -37.87
C ALA A 74 0.08 2.19 -37.22
N GLY A 75 -0.46 0.97 -37.33
CA GLY A 75 0.15 -0.27 -36.85
C GLY A 75 0.21 -0.46 -35.33
N SER A 76 0.04 0.60 -34.52
CA SER A 76 -0.03 0.51 -33.06
C SER A 76 -0.75 1.72 -32.45
N ILE A 77 -1.28 1.54 -31.25
CA ILE A 77 -1.87 2.60 -30.43
C ILE A 77 -1.28 2.54 -29.02
N GLY A 78 -0.90 3.71 -28.49
CA GLY A 78 -0.45 3.83 -27.11
C GLY A 78 -1.64 4.00 -26.17
N ILE A 79 -1.69 3.19 -25.11
CA ILE A 79 -2.64 3.34 -24.01
C ILE A 79 -1.82 3.76 -22.79
N CYS A 80 -2.22 4.85 -22.14
CA CYS A 80 -1.51 5.43 -21.01
C CYS A 80 -2.38 5.42 -19.77
N VAL A 81 -1.75 5.19 -18.62
CA VAL A 81 -2.35 5.35 -17.30
C VAL A 81 -1.57 6.40 -16.51
N ASN A 82 -2.26 7.14 -15.65
CA ASN A 82 -1.66 7.97 -14.62
C ASN A 82 -1.73 7.23 -13.29
N SER A 83 -0.66 7.32 -12.51
CA SER A 83 -0.75 7.14 -11.07
C SER A 83 -1.18 8.48 -10.47
N GLY A 84 -2.38 8.56 -9.91
CA GLY A 84 -2.92 9.70 -9.16
C GLY A 84 -2.24 9.94 -7.81
N VAL A 85 -1.19 9.19 -7.50
CA VAL A 85 -0.40 9.39 -6.28
C VAL A 85 0.39 10.68 -6.43
N THR A 86 0.14 11.61 -5.53
CA THR A 86 0.95 12.84 -5.39
C THR A 86 2.24 12.59 -4.61
N GLN A 87 2.30 11.43 -3.96
CA GLN A 87 3.30 10.95 -3.02
C GLN A 87 3.98 9.72 -3.64
N GLY A 88 5.20 9.38 -3.23
CA GLY A 88 5.96 8.26 -3.79
C GLY A 88 5.36 6.88 -3.51
N PHE A 89 6.06 5.81 -3.87
CA PHE A 89 5.81 4.44 -3.39
C PHE A 89 7.07 3.85 -2.75
N GLU A 90 6.91 3.03 -1.70
CA GLU A 90 7.99 2.22 -1.09
C GLU A 90 8.35 0.98 -1.94
N THR A 91 7.43 0.55 -2.82
CA THR A 91 7.64 -0.59 -3.72
C THR A 91 7.09 -0.30 -5.11
N ASP A 92 7.57 -1.05 -6.11
CA ASP A 92 7.08 -0.93 -7.48
C ASP A 92 5.56 -1.15 -7.57
N LEU A 93 4.82 -0.12 -8.00
CA LEU A 93 3.42 -0.27 -8.39
C LEU A 93 3.35 -0.90 -9.78
N VAL A 94 2.81 -2.12 -9.87
CA VAL A 94 2.67 -2.87 -11.11
C VAL A 94 1.21 -2.89 -11.58
N VAL A 95 0.95 -2.27 -12.73
CA VAL A 95 -0.40 -2.20 -13.34
C VAL A 95 -0.53 -3.24 -14.44
N GLY A 96 -1.41 -4.22 -14.25
CA GLY A 96 -1.72 -5.25 -15.25
C GLY A 96 -2.88 -4.85 -16.16
N PHE A 97 -2.77 -5.16 -17.45
CA PHE A 97 -3.81 -4.87 -18.44
C PHE A 97 -4.46 -6.16 -18.96
N MET A 98 -5.78 -6.14 -19.11
CA MET A 98 -6.55 -7.19 -19.77
C MET A 98 -7.48 -6.56 -20.81
N ALA A 99 -7.54 -7.16 -22.00
CA ALA A 99 -8.48 -6.79 -23.05
C ALA A 99 -9.59 -7.84 -23.13
N THR A 100 -10.83 -7.38 -23.33
CA THR A 100 -11.97 -8.25 -23.67
C THR A 100 -12.37 -7.99 -25.11
N ASP A 101 -12.78 -9.04 -25.82
CA ASP A 101 -13.23 -8.95 -27.21
C ASP A 101 -14.40 -7.96 -27.37
N GLY A 102 -14.30 -7.14 -28.41
CA GLY A 102 -15.38 -6.29 -28.90
C GLY A 102 -15.81 -6.75 -30.29
N LYS A 103 -15.88 -5.82 -31.24
CA LYS A 103 -15.98 -6.19 -32.66
C LYS A 103 -14.65 -6.73 -33.20
N ALA A 104 -13.54 -6.15 -32.76
CA ALA A 104 -12.22 -6.73 -32.92
C ALA A 104 -12.02 -7.81 -31.84
N THR A 105 -11.37 -8.91 -32.19
CA THR A 105 -11.13 -10.03 -31.27
C THR A 105 -9.66 -10.20 -30.96
N VAL A 106 -9.35 -10.58 -29.72
CA VAL A 106 -8.01 -10.76 -29.15
C VAL A 106 -7.36 -12.07 -29.64
N LEU A 107 -8.12 -12.95 -30.30
CA LEU A 107 -7.73 -14.30 -30.72
C LEU A 107 -7.76 -14.53 -32.24
N ASP A 108 -8.18 -13.54 -33.05
CA ASP A 108 -8.08 -13.61 -34.52
C ASP A 108 -6.87 -12.76 -34.97
N ASP A 109 -5.85 -13.46 -35.44
CA ASP A 109 -4.46 -13.01 -35.67
C ASP A 109 -4.31 -12.04 -36.86
N THR A 110 -4.98 -10.87 -36.79
CA THR A 110 -4.66 -9.68 -37.59
C THR A 110 -4.97 -8.35 -36.89
N GLU A 111 -5.73 -8.33 -35.78
CA GLU A 111 -6.27 -7.09 -35.20
C GLU A 111 -5.70 -6.73 -33.81
N PHE A 112 -5.46 -7.72 -32.93
CA PHE A 112 -4.88 -7.51 -31.59
C PHE A 112 -4.21 -8.78 -31.03
N SER A 113 -3.05 -8.63 -30.37
CA SER A 113 -2.35 -9.74 -29.67
C SER A 113 -2.51 -9.57 -28.16
N SER A 114 -3.07 -10.57 -27.47
CA SER A 114 -3.07 -10.59 -26.00
C SER A 114 -1.68 -10.86 -25.46
N VAL A 115 -0.94 -9.78 -25.19
CA VAL A 115 0.20 -9.83 -24.29
C VAL A 115 -0.29 -9.35 -22.93
N LEU A 116 0.03 -10.09 -21.87
CA LEU A 116 -0.06 -9.56 -20.51
C LEU A 116 0.95 -8.41 -20.43
N PHE A 117 0.47 -7.18 -20.63
CA PHE A 117 1.27 -5.99 -20.45
C PHE A 117 1.24 -5.60 -18.98
N SER A 118 2.40 -5.21 -18.47
CA SER A 118 2.51 -4.52 -17.19
C SER A 118 3.18 -3.18 -17.40
N LEU A 119 2.71 -2.17 -16.68
CA LEU A 119 3.41 -0.92 -16.51
C LEU A 119 3.87 -0.82 -15.06
N THR A 120 5.14 -0.44 -14.87
CA THR A 120 5.74 -0.28 -13.55
C THR A 120 5.95 1.20 -13.28
N PHE A 121 5.37 1.71 -12.20
CA PHE A 121 5.83 2.93 -11.56
C PHE A 121 6.89 2.49 -10.53
N PRO A 122 8.17 2.90 -10.70
CA PRO A 122 9.24 2.41 -9.85
C PRO A 122 9.10 2.94 -8.42
N ASP A 123 9.62 2.19 -7.46
CA ASP A 123 9.95 2.64 -6.11
C ASP A 123 10.66 4.02 -6.13
N THR A 124 10.23 4.90 -5.23
CA THR A 124 10.69 6.28 -5.11
C THR A 124 11.25 6.62 -3.72
N SER A 125 11.40 5.63 -2.84
CA SER A 125 12.00 5.78 -1.50
C SER A 125 13.49 6.13 -1.51
#